data_AF-A0A6A1TJ98-F1
#
_entry.id   AF-A0A6A1TJ98-F1
#
_cell.length_a   1.000
_cell.length_b   1.000
_cell.length_c   1.000
_cell.angle_alpha   90.00
_cell.angle_beta   90.00
_cell.angle_gamma   90.00
#
_symmetry.space_group_name_H-M   'P 1'
#
loop_
_entity.id
_entity.type
_entity.pdbx_description
1 polymer ?
#
loop_
_entity_poly.entity_id
_entity_poly.type
_entity_poly.pdbx_seq_one_letter_code
_entity_poly.pdbx_strand_id
1 'polypeptide(L)'
;MQALEFDTNVMTMHDVDVMREAVSMAVSSPETADIDPEAIARIVFWFYRRGLADPEKLSDIAVFLASSSGFIPSDRGSHHHQATDGAEDDVPDLLQSILRSRRRNPAA
;
A
#
# COMPACT_ATOMS: atom_id res chain seq x y z
N MET A 1 33.64 -7.93 -1.50
CA MET A 1 32.26 -8.40 -1.26
C MET A 1 31.36 -7.49 -2.08
N GLN A 2 30.86 -7.94 -3.23
CA GLN A 2 29.97 -7.14 -4.06
C GLN A 2 28.55 -7.28 -3.51
N ALA A 3 27.91 -6.15 -3.25
CA ALA A 3 26.49 -6.08 -2.94
C ALA A 3 25.72 -6.62 -4.15
N LEU A 4 24.97 -7.70 -3.97
CA LEU A 4 23.95 -8.12 -4.92
C LEU A 4 22.79 -7.12 -4.80
N GLU A 5 22.93 -5.99 -5.49
CA GLU A 5 21.80 -5.19 -5.93
C GLU A 5 21.03 -6.07 -6.92
N PHE A 6 20.10 -6.89 -6.40
CA PHE A 6 19.17 -7.59 -7.27
C PHE A 6 18.21 -6.57 -7.86
N ASP A 7 18.46 -6.31 -9.14
CA ASP A 7 17.67 -5.58 -10.10
C ASP A 7 16.14 -5.69 -9.90
N THR A 8 15.51 -4.51 -9.91
CA THR A 8 14.24 -4.24 -10.61
C THR A 8 13.17 -5.34 -10.59
N ASN A 9 12.48 -5.52 -9.44
CA ASN A 9 11.09 -6.01 -9.32
C ASN A 9 10.63 -7.01 -10.41
N VAL A 10 11.42 -8.06 -10.67
CA VAL A 10 11.11 -9.06 -11.71
C VAL A 10 10.02 -9.95 -11.15
N MET A 11 8.78 -9.71 -11.59
CA MET A 11 7.65 -10.56 -11.25
C MET A 11 7.66 -11.83 -12.08
N THR A 12 7.55 -12.98 -11.42
CA THR A 12 7.27 -14.26 -12.06
C THR A 12 5.78 -14.38 -12.38
N MET A 13 5.40 -15.34 -13.24
CA MET A 13 3.99 -15.63 -13.49
C MET A 13 3.26 -16.05 -12.20
N HIS A 14 3.95 -16.79 -11.32
CA HIS A 14 3.42 -17.18 -10.03
C HIS A 14 3.04 -15.97 -9.17
N ASP A 15 3.88 -14.92 -9.18
CA ASP A 15 3.61 -13.68 -8.45
C ASP A 15 2.38 -12.94 -8.98
N VAL A 16 2.20 -12.96 -10.31
CA VAL A 16 1.01 -12.42 -10.96
C VAL A 16 -0.24 -13.22 -10.56
N ASP A 17 -0.16 -14.54 -10.56
CA ASP A 17 -1.28 -15.41 -10.19
C ASP A 17 -1.71 -15.20 -8.74
N VAL A 18 -0.75 -15.12 -7.81
CA VAL A 18 -1.01 -14.83 -6.38
C VAL A 18 -1.74 -13.50 -6.21
N MET A 19 -1.24 -12.43 -6.83
CA MET A 19 -1.89 -11.12 -6.70
C MET A 19 -3.25 -11.08 -7.40
N ARG A 20 -3.40 -11.76 -8.54
CA ARG A 20 -4.68 -11.87 -9.25
C ARG A 20 -5.72 -12.60 -8.40
N GLU A 21 -5.33 -13.67 -7.74
CA GLU A 21 -6.19 -14.41 -6.82
C GLU A 21 -6.62 -13.53 -5.64
N ALA A 22 -5.68 -12.83 -5.01
CA ALA A 22 -5.97 -11.89 -3.92
C ALA A 22 -6.93 -10.77 -4.34
N VAL A 23 -6.71 -10.14 -5.50
CA VAL A 23 -7.59 -9.09 -6.03
C VAL A 23 -8.98 -9.66 -6.34
N SER A 24 -9.06 -10.86 -6.94
CA SER A 24 -10.32 -11.51 -7.26
C SER A 24 -11.15 -11.79 -6.00
N MET A 25 -10.51 -12.24 -4.91
CA MET A 25 -11.17 -12.45 -3.62
C MET A 25 -11.64 -11.13 -3.02
N ALA A 26 -10.78 -10.12 -3.00
CA ALA A 26 -11.09 -8.82 -2.41
C ALA A 26 -12.26 -8.13 -3.14
N VAL A 27 -12.21 -8.03 -4.47
CA VAL A 27 -13.29 -7.42 -5.29
C VAL A 27 -14.62 -8.17 -5.17
N SER A 28 -14.58 -9.47 -4.88
CA SER A 28 -15.79 -10.26 -4.65
C SER A 28 -16.40 -10.04 -3.26
N SER A 29 -15.71 -9.33 -2.36
CA SER A 29 -16.20 -9.01 -1.03
C SER A 29 -17.28 -7.91 -1.09
N PRO A 30 -18.46 -8.12 -0.46
CA PRO A 30 -19.49 -7.09 -0.35
C PRO A 30 -19.00 -5.79 0.29
N GLU A 31 -18.00 -5.87 1.16
CA GLU A 31 -17.41 -4.70 1.85
C GLU A 31 -16.66 -3.75 0.91
N THR A 32 -16.34 -4.22 -0.29
CA THR A 32 -15.61 -3.43 -1.30
C THR A 32 -16.41 -3.20 -2.58
N ALA A 33 -17.72 -3.47 -2.57
CA ALA A 33 -18.57 -3.41 -3.76
C ALA A 33 -18.56 -2.03 -4.46
N ASP A 34 -18.44 -0.95 -3.70
CA ASP A 34 -18.41 0.43 -4.21
C ASP A 34 -16.97 0.97 -4.43
N ILE A 35 -15.96 0.12 -4.27
CA ILE A 35 -14.55 0.50 -4.33
C ILE A 35 -13.98 0.16 -5.70
N ASP A 36 -13.20 1.09 -6.25
CA ASP A 36 -12.49 0.88 -7.50
C ASP A 36 -11.53 -0.33 -7.40
N PRO A 37 -11.68 -1.34 -8.28
CA PRO A 37 -10.78 -2.49 -8.33
C PRO A 37 -9.30 -2.10 -8.51
N GLU A 38 -9.00 -0.97 -9.16
CA GLU A 38 -7.62 -0.49 -9.28
C GLU A 38 -7.03 -0.10 -7.91
N ALA A 39 -7.82 0.53 -7.04
CA ALA A 39 -7.39 0.86 -5.68
C ALA A 39 -7.07 -0.41 -4.86
N ILE A 40 -7.91 -1.45 -5.01
CA ILE A 40 -7.69 -2.77 -4.39
C ILE A 40 -6.39 -3.40 -4.91
N ALA A 41 -6.15 -3.38 -6.22
CA ALA A 41 -4.93 -3.90 -6.82
C ALA A 41 -3.67 -3.19 -6.31
N ARG A 42 -3.72 -1.87 -6.10
CA ARG A 42 -2.61 -1.10 -5.51
C ARG A 42 -2.30 -1.51 -4.08
N ILE A 43 -3.34 -1.77 -3.26
CA ILE A 43 -3.16 -2.26 -1.89
C ILE A 43 -2.47 -3.63 -1.91
N VAL A 44 -3.00 -4.58 -2.70
CA VAL A 44 -2.43 -5.93 -2.85
C VAL A 44 -0.97 -5.85 -3.27
N PHE A 45 -0.66 -5.07 -4.31
CA PHE A 45 0.70 -4.90 -4.80
C PHE A 45 1.64 -4.33 -3.73
N TRP A 46 1.18 -3.36 -2.94
CA TRP A 46 2.00 -2.74 -1.90
C TRP A 46 2.40 -3.71 -0.79
N PHE A 47 1.48 -4.58 -0.36
CA PHE A 47 1.76 -5.60 0.65
C PHE A 47 2.53 -6.80 0.08
N TYR A 48 2.26 -7.17 -1.17
CA TYR A 48 3.04 -8.18 -1.88
C TYR A 48 4.52 -7.79 -1.95
N ARG A 49 4.82 -6.54 -2.36
CA ARG A 49 6.20 -6.01 -2.39
C ARG A 49 6.89 -5.96 -1.02
N ARG A 50 6.14 -6.04 0.08
CA ARG A 50 6.67 -6.12 1.45
C ARG A 50 6.87 -7.54 1.95
N GLY A 51 6.67 -8.54 1.09
CA GLY A 51 6.92 -9.94 1.37
C GLY A 51 5.69 -10.74 1.79
N LEU A 52 4.49 -10.16 1.72
CA LEU A 52 3.26 -10.91 1.95
C LEU A 52 2.83 -11.61 0.65
N ALA A 53 3.10 -12.91 0.53
CA ALA A 53 2.81 -13.68 -0.68
C ALA A 53 1.62 -14.65 -0.54
N ASP A 54 0.90 -14.59 0.59
CA ASP A 54 -0.28 -15.42 0.83
C ASP A 54 -1.53 -14.72 0.28
N PRO A 55 -2.25 -15.29 -0.70
CA PRO A 55 -3.33 -14.60 -1.40
C PRO A 55 -4.52 -14.29 -0.50
N GLU A 56 -4.85 -15.18 0.45
CA GLU A 56 -5.93 -14.97 1.43
C GLU A 56 -5.62 -13.77 2.33
N LYS A 57 -4.44 -13.71 2.94
CA LYS A 57 -4.04 -12.56 3.77
C LYS A 57 -3.92 -11.25 2.98
N LEU A 58 -3.47 -11.31 1.73
CA LEU A 58 -3.45 -10.14 0.85
C LEU A 58 -4.86 -9.60 0.61
N SER A 59 -5.81 -10.49 0.35
CA SER A 59 -7.22 -10.16 0.19
C SER A 59 -7.80 -9.54 1.46
N ASP A 60 -7.62 -10.18 2.62
CA ASP A 60 -8.16 -9.70 3.89
C ASP A 60 -7.68 -8.29 4.24
N ILE A 61 -6.39 -8.03 4.05
CA ILE A 61 -5.81 -6.69 4.28
C ILE A 61 -6.34 -5.69 3.26
N ALA A 62 -6.49 -6.09 1.99
CA ALA A 62 -7.05 -5.23 0.96
C ALA A 62 -8.49 -4.85 1.27
N VAL A 63 -9.34 -5.81 1.65
CA VAL A 63 -10.73 -5.57 2.06
C VAL A 63 -10.79 -4.64 3.26
N PHE A 64 -10.02 -4.94 4.32
CA PHE A 64 -10.00 -4.15 5.54
C PHE A 64 -9.57 -2.69 5.32
N LEU A 65 -8.51 -2.48 4.51
CA LEU A 65 -8.01 -1.13 4.26
C LEU A 65 -8.92 -0.37 3.30
N ALA A 66 -9.45 -1.03 2.28
CA ALA A 66 -10.34 -0.42 1.32
C ALA A 66 -11.67 0.00 1.96
N SER A 67 -12.24 -0.82 2.85
CA SER A 67 -13.48 -0.49 3.58
C SER A 67 -13.27 0.54 4.70
N SER A 68 -12.02 0.86 5.04
CA SER A 68 -11.69 1.88 6.05
C SER A 68 -11.52 3.26 5.42
N SER A 69 -12.27 4.25 5.91
CA SER A 69 -12.23 5.65 5.44
C SER A 69 -10.89 6.39 5.63
N GLY A 70 -9.85 5.72 6.12
CA GLY A 70 -8.53 6.27 6.41
C GLY A 70 -7.41 5.84 5.46
N PHE A 71 -7.63 4.92 4.52
CA PHE A 71 -6.56 4.45 3.63
C PHE A 71 -6.57 5.18 2.28
N ILE A 72 -5.68 6.16 2.13
CA ILE A 72 -5.35 6.75 0.83
C ILE A 72 -4.00 6.16 0.40
N PRO A 73 -3.94 5.21 -0.56
CA PRO A 73 -2.68 4.80 -1.13
C PRO A 73 -2.08 6.03 -1.82
N SER A 74 -1.04 6.61 -1.22
CA SER A 74 -0.33 7.74 -1.81
C SER A 74 0.22 7.34 -3.16
N ASP A 75 -0.30 7.97 -4.21
CA ASP A 75 0.18 7.87 -5.58
C ASP A 75 1.58 8.49 -5.66
N ARG A 76 2.61 7.68 -5.43
CA ARG A 76 3.98 8.00 -5.87
C ARG A 76 4.22 7.24 -7.18
N GLY A 77 3.78 7.81 -8.29
CA GLY A 77 3.85 7.10 -9.57
C GLY A 77 3.68 7.85 -10.89
N SER A 78 3.07 9.04 -10.97
CA SER A 78 3.12 9.84 -12.21
C SER A 78 4.41 10.65 -12.27
N HIS A 79 5.51 10.02 -12.71
CA HIS A 79 6.72 10.74 -13.13
C HIS A 79 6.44 11.51 -14.43
N HIS A 80 5.78 12.66 -14.34
CA HIS A 80 5.98 13.72 -15.32
C HIS A 80 7.26 14.46 -14.94
N HIS A 81 8.21 14.44 -15.86
CA HIS A 81 9.48 15.14 -15.81
C HIS A 81 9.23 16.64 -15.52
N GLN A 82 9.43 17.08 -14.29
CA GLN A 82 9.61 18.49 -13.97
C GLN A 82 10.68 18.59 -12.89
N ALA A 83 11.87 18.98 -13.36
CA ALA A 83 13.02 19.30 -12.54
C ALA A 83 12.71 20.54 -11.69
N THR A 84 12.68 20.36 -10.37
CA THR A 84 13.08 21.32 -9.32
C THR A 84 13.24 20.49 -8.05
N ASP A 85 14.47 20.16 -7.68
CA ASP A 85 15.24 20.83 -6.63
C ASP A 85 14.80 20.42 -5.21
N GLY A 86 15.78 20.23 -4.34
CA GLY A 86 15.78 19.24 -3.25
C GLY A 86 14.70 19.38 -2.17
N ALA A 87 14.22 18.22 -1.70
CA ALA A 87 13.65 18.04 -0.36
C ALA A 87 13.67 16.53 -0.01
N GLU A 88 14.84 16.06 0.40
CA GLU A 88 14.95 14.87 1.24
C GLU A 88 14.47 15.26 2.67
N ASP A 89 13.89 14.32 3.42
CA ASP A 89 13.50 14.42 4.86
C ASP A 89 12.15 15.07 5.29
N ASP A 90 11.00 14.46 4.94
CA ASP A 90 9.70 14.78 5.58
C ASP A 90 8.92 13.54 6.09
N VAL A 91 9.63 12.45 6.42
CA VAL A 91 9.02 11.28 7.09
C VAL A 91 8.89 11.40 8.63
N PRO A 92 9.75 12.14 9.39
CA PRO A 92 9.61 12.16 10.85
C PRO A 92 8.40 12.98 11.34
N ASP A 93 7.86 13.90 10.53
CA ASP A 93 6.83 14.84 11.00
C ASP A 93 5.42 14.24 11.07
N LEU A 94 5.11 13.27 10.21
CA LEU A 94 3.81 12.59 10.23
C LEU A 94 3.65 11.73 11.50
N LEU A 95 4.72 11.03 11.92
CA LEU A 95 4.73 10.22 13.15
C LEU A 95 4.66 11.11 14.40
N GLN A 96 5.30 12.28 14.38
CA GLN A 96 5.21 13.25 15.48
C GLN A 96 3.82 13.87 15.59
N SER A 97 3.13 14.08 14.47
CA SER A 97 1.76 14.60 14.45
C SER A 97 0.77 13.61 15.10
N ILE A 98 0.90 12.31 14.79
CA ILE A 98 0.05 11.26 15.36
C ILE A 98 0.30 11.10 16.88
N LEU A 99 1.57 11.15 17.30
CA LEU A 99 1.93 11.05 18.73
C LEU A 99 1.48 12.28 19.54
N ARG A 100 1.53 13.49 18.96
CA ARG A 100 0.99 14.71 19.60
C ARG A 100 -0.54 14.70 19.69
N SER A 101 -1.23 14.17 18.69
CA SER A 101 -2.69 14.10 18.69
C SER A 101 -3.23 13.20 19.81
N ARG A 102 -2.50 12.15 20.22
CA ARG A 102 -2.89 11.30 21.37
C ARG A 102 -2.56 11.88 22.75
N ARG A 103 -1.73 12.92 22.84
CA ARG A 103 -1.35 13.54 24.12
C ARG A 103 -2.21 14.75 24.51
N ARG A 104 -3.10 15.23 23.64
CA ARG A 104 -4.07 16.31 23.92
C ARG A 104 -5.49 15.78 24.12
N ASN A 105 -5.66 14.84 25.03
CA ASN A 105 -6.96 14.72 25.70
C ASN A 105 -6.78 14.29 27.17
N PRO A 106 -6.38 15.20 28.08
CA PRO A 106 -6.77 15.09 29.47
C PRO A 106 -8.14 15.74 29.66
N ALA A 107 -9.14 14.90 29.90
CA ALA A 107 -10.44 15.22 30.49
C ALA A 107 -11.42 16.13 29.71
N ALA A 108 -12.53 15.51 29.30
CA ALA A 108 -13.87 15.96 29.70
C ALA A 108 -14.74 14.72 29.93
#